data_AF-A0A7W8QBM6-F1
#
_entry.id   AF-A0A7W8QBM6-F1
#
_cell.length_a   1.000
_cell.length_b   1.000
_cell.length_c   1.000
_cell.angle_alpha   90.00
_cell.angle_beta   90.00
_cell.angle_gamma   90.00
#
_symmetry.space_group_name_H-M   'P 1'
#
loop_
_entity.id
_entity.type
_entity.pdbx_description
1 polymer ?
#
loop_
_entity_poly.entity_id
_entity_poly.type
_entity_poly.pdbx_seq_one_letter_code
_entity_poly.pdbx_strand_id
1 'polypeptide(L)' 'MIDGINLHPHGHMAMYDGQYWISDFKQWHGFYPGPDYGSARPDYKVYRHD' A
#
# COMPACT_ATOMS: atom_id res chain seq x y z
N MET A 1 -5.27 -0.69 3.38
CA MET A 1 -5.47 -1.82 2.47
C MET A 1 -5.76 -1.27 1.09
N ILE A 2 -4.97 -1.68 0.11
CA ILE A 2 -5.03 -1.32 -1.30
C ILE A 2 -5.63 -2.51 -2.03
N ASP A 3 -6.57 -2.26 -2.92
CA ASP A 3 -7.22 -3.31 -3.70
C ASP A 3 -6.26 -3.94 -4.72
N GLY A 4 -6.61 -5.13 -5.19
CA GLY A 4 -5.82 -5.88 -6.17
C GLY A 4 -5.80 -5.24 -7.55
N ILE A 5 -4.69 -5.43 -8.25
CA ILE A 5 -4.51 -5.05 -9.66
C ILE A 5 -4.15 -6.28 -10.49
N ASN A 6 -4.21 -6.21 -11.82
CA ASN A 6 -4.01 -7.37 -12.71
C ASN A 6 -2.72 -8.17 -12.41
N LEU A 7 -1.60 -7.48 -12.17
CA LEU A 7 -0.32 -8.11 -11.82
C LEU A 7 -0.18 -8.48 -10.34
N HIS A 8 -1.07 -7.95 -9.48
CA HIS A 8 -1.05 -8.15 -8.03
C HIS A 8 -2.49 -8.33 -7.50
N PRO A 9 -3.12 -9.49 -7.75
CA PRO A 9 -4.56 -9.67 -7.53
C PRO A 9 -4.96 -9.67 -6.05
N HIS A 10 -4.01 -9.89 -5.14
CA HIS A 10 -4.26 -9.93 -3.70
C HIS A 10 -4.19 -8.56 -3.01
N GLY A 11 -3.89 -7.50 -3.77
CA GLY A 11 -3.75 -6.16 -3.21
C GLY A 11 -2.54 -6.03 -2.28
N HIS A 12 -2.56 -5.00 -1.44
CA HIS A 12 -1.46 -4.70 -0.53
C HIS A 12 -1.93 -4.08 0.78
N MET A 13 -1.22 -4.35 1.87
CA MET A 13 -1.46 -3.75 3.18
C MET A 13 -0.16 -3.27 3.81
N ALA A 14 -0.21 -2.06 4.36
CA ALA A 14 0.88 -1.47 5.12
C ALA A 14 0.30 -0.66 6.29
N MET A 15 1.10 -0.50 7.33
CA MET A 15 0.85 0.35 8.48
C MET A 15 1.81 1.54 8.47
N TYR A 16 1.37 2.70 8.94
CA TYR A 16 2.24 3.88 9.02
C TYR A 16 2.95 3.91 10.38
N ASP A 17 4.29 3.98 10.38
CA ASP A 17 5.10 4.02 11.60
C ASP A 17 5.32 5.43 12.18
N GLY A 18 4.75 6.45 11.53
CA GLY A 18 4.98 7.86 11.85
C GLY A 18 5.90 8.58 10.88
N GLN A 19 6.64 7.85 10.03
CA GLN A 19 7.50 8.40 8.99
C GLN A 19 7.35 7.66 7.65
N TYR A 20 7.28 6.33 7.69
CA TYR A 20 7.21 5.45 6.53
C TYR A 20 6.01 4.51 6.61
N TRP A 21 5.60 4.01 5.45
CA TRP A 21 4.69 2.89 5.37
C TRP A 21 5.47 1.59 5.44
N ILE A 22 5.05 0.70 6.34
CA ILE A 22 5.71 -0.56 6.66
C ILE A 22 4.75 -1.71 6.37
N SER A 23 5.19 -2.66 5.56
CA SER A 23 4.55 -3.96 5.33
C SER A 23 5.48 -5.06 5.85
N ASP A 24 5.65 -6.14 5.10
CA ASP A 24 6.78 -7.05 5.15
C ASP A 24 8.14 -6.37 4.83
N PHE A 25 8.13 -5.15 4.27
CA PHE A 25 9.32 -4.32 4.07
C PHE A 25 9.03 -2.82 4.28
N LYS A 26 10.09 -2.02 4.38
CA LYS A 26 9.99 -0.56 4.46
C LYS A 26 9.76 0.06 3.08
N GLN A 27 8.65 0.76 2.91
CA GLN A 27 8.30 1.41 1.65
C GLN A 27 8.88 2.82 1.58
N TRP A 28 10.02 2.95 0.90
CA TRP A 28 10.75 4.22 0.76
C TRP A 28 10.02 5.26 -0.09
N HIS A 29 9.14 4.82 -0.98
CA HIS A 29 8.50 5.65 -2.01
C HIS A 29 7.02 5.91 -1.72
N GLY A 30 6.59 5.76 -0.47
CA GLY A 30 5.24 6.08 -0.01
C GLY A 30 4.39 4.84 0.22
N PHE A 31 3.08 5.01 0.12
CA PHE A 31 2.10 3.99 0.47
C PHE A 31 2.00 2.84 -0.54
N TYR A 32 2.22 3.13 -1.82
CA TYR A 32 2.22 2.12 -2.88
C TYR A 32 3.53 1.33 -2.87
N PRO A 33 3.49 -0.01 -2.90
CA PRO A 33 4.68 -0.86 -2.77
C PRO A 33 5.55 -0.91 -4.03
N GLY A 34 5.08 -0.33 -5.13
CA GLY A 34 5.78 -0.36 -6.40
C GLY A 34 5.10 0.45 -7.50
N PRO A 35 5.76 0.57 -8.67
CA PRO A 35 5.30 1.41 -9.78
C PRO A 35 3.98 0.95 -10.40
N ASP A 36 3.68 -0.35 -10.37
CA ASP A 36 2.44 -0.90 -10.93
C ASP A 36 1.20 -0.39 -10.19
N TYR A 37 1.29 -0.30 -8.85
CA TYR A 37 0.23 0.28 -8.02
C TYR A 37 0.10 1.80 -8.22
N GLY A 38 1.22 2.51 -8.37
CA GLY A 38 1.21 3.94 -8.67
C GLY A 38 0.57 4.26 -10.03
N SER A 39 0.75 3.38 -11.01
CA SER A 39 0.18 3.52 -12.36
C SER A 39 -1.30 3.15 -12.41
N ALA A 40 -1.67 2.02 -11.79
CA ALA A 40 -3.04 1.53 -11.78
C ALA A 40 -3.98 2.34 -10.87
N ARG A 41 -3.44 2.98 -9.83
CA ARG A 41 -4.17 3.80 -8.85
C ARG A 41 -5.44 3.11 -8.33
N PRO A 42 -5.35 1.87 -7.81
CA PRO A 42 -6.51 1.16 -7.28
C PRO A 42 -7.08 1.86 -6.05
N ASP A 43 -8.34 1.57 -5.74
CA ASP A 43 -9.00 2.04 -4.53
C ASP A 43 -8.29 1.50 -3.27
N TYR A 44 -8.39 2.26 -2.18
CA TYR A 44 -7.79 1.89 -0.91
C TYR A 44 -8.59 2.43 0.28
N LYS A 45 -8.42 1.76 1.42
CA LYS A 45 -8.95 2.17 2.73
C LYS A 45 -7.83 2.28 3.75
N VAL A 46 -7.80 3.37 4.52
CA VAL A 46 -6.89 3.55 5.66
C VAL A 46 -7.70 3.36 6.93
N TYR A 47 -7.24 2.45 7.80
CA TYR A 47 -7.88 2.17 9.09
C TYR A 47 -7.04 2.77 10.21
N ARG A 48 -7.71 3.22 11.27
CA ARG A 48 -7.09 3.71 12.50
C ARG A 48 -7.85 3.13 13.68
N HIS A 49 -7.13 2.76 14.72
CA HIS A 49 -7.71 2.47 16.02
C HIS A 49 -7.58 3.72 16.87
N ASP A 50 -8.70 4.23 17.37
CA ASP A 50 -8.76 5.32 18.35
C ASP A 50 -8.95 4.75 19.76
#